data_AF-C7LPC1-F1
#
_entry.id   AF-C7LPC1-F1
#
_cell.length_a   1.000
_cell.length_b   1.000
_cell.length_c   1.000
_cell.angle_alpha   90.00
_cell.angle_beta   90.00
_cell.angle_gamma   90.00
#
_symmetry.space_group_name_H-M   'P 1'
#
loop_
_entity.id
_entity.type
_entity.pdbx_description
1 polymer ?
#
loop_
_entity_poly.entity_id
_entity_poly.type
_entity_poly.pdbx_seq_one_letter_code
_entity_poly.pdbx_strand_id
1 'polypeptide(L)'
;MDQNKRRWDREPITVPCKISYEGDSRNSAPGSIINLSPGGVMLATEQGFIANERVAITLEDEYDALLFEFAEILIGTVRWSQSTASSGQNVYHVGIALERELPRRMVLTEQ
;
A
#
# COMPACT_ATOMS: atom_id res chain seq x y z
N MET A 1 -18.37 -13.04 18.06
CA MET A 1 -16.92 -13.01 18.35
C MET A 1 -16.28 -12.03 17.40
N ASP A 2 -16.15 -10.77 17.82
CA ASP A 2 -15.41 -9.78 17.05
C ASP A 2 -13.91 -10.01 17.31
N GLN A 3 -13.27 -10.79 16.45
CA GLN A 3 -11.81 -11.01 16.50
C GLN A 3 -11.06 -10.08 15.56
N ASN A 4 -11.57 -8.86 15.33
CA ASN A 4 -10.81 -7.89 14.57
C ASN A 4 -9.71 -7.30 15.48
N LYS A 5 -8.52 -7.92 15.45
CA LYS A 5 -7.32 -7.45 16.19
C LYS A 5 -6.74 -6.13 15.65
N ARG A 6 -7.42 -5.45 14.72
CA ARG A 6 -6.91 -4.24 14.08
C ARG A 6 -7.19 -3.03 14.96
N ARG A 7 -6.16 -2.20 15.15
CA ARG A 7 -6.25 -0.92 15.86
C ARG A 7 -7.10 0.12 15.11
N TRP A 8 -7.14 0.01 13.79
CA TRP A 8 -7.86 0.92 12.90
C TRP A 8 -8.63 0.12 11.86
N ASP A 9 -9.83 0.61 11.54
CA ASP A 9 -10.57 0.17 10.36
C ASP A 9 -9.79 0.49 9.09
N ARG A 10 -10.06 -0.27 8.03
CA ARG A 10 -9.42 -0.06 6.73
C ARG A 10 -10.44 0.40 5.71
N GLU A 11 -10.10 1.44 4.99
CA GLU A 11 -10.92 2.00 3.93
C GLU A 11 -10.53 1.35 2.60
N PRO A 12 -11.48 0.79 1.84
CA PRO A 12 -11.22 0.28 0.51
C PRO A 12 -10.92 1.44 -0.44
N ILE A 13 -9.89 1.29 -1.26
CA ILE A 13 -9.48 2.29 -2.24
C ILE A 13 -8.81 1.58 -3.43
N THR A 14 -8.54 2.29 -4.52
CA THR A 14 -7.65 1.79 -5.58
C THR A 14 -6.78 2.94 -6.07
N VAL A 15 -5.49 2.93 -5.71
CA VAL A 15 -4.52 3.95 -6.12
C VAL A 15 -3.33 3.25 -6.77
N PRO A 16 -3.05 3.49 -8.07
CA PRO A 16 -1.85 3.00 -8.73
C PRO A 16 -0.58 3.49 -8.04
N CYS A 17 0.40 2.60 -7.92
CA CYS A 17 1.66 2.90 -7.27
C CYS A 17 2.79 2.01 -7.79
N LYS A 18 4.01 2.39 -7.44
CA LYS A 18 5.20 1.55 -7.57
C LYS A 18 5.75 1.25 -6.18
N ILE A 19 6.19 0.02 -5.96
CA ILE A 19 6.83 -0.38 -4.71
C ILE A 19 8.24 -0.90 -4.97
N SER A 20 9.20 -0.49 -4.15
CA SER A 20 10.60 -0.95 -4.18
C SER A 20 11.13 -1.17 -2.77
N TYR A 21 12.21 -1.94 -2.63
CA TYR A 21 12.99 -1.91 -1.39
C TYR A 21 13.56 -0.50 -1.21
N GLU A 22 13.54 0.00 0.02
CA GLU A 22 14.03 1.34 0.29
C GLU A 22 15.52 1.44 -0.07
N GLY A 23 15.88 2.43 -0.90
CA GLY A 23 17.24 2.62 -1.40
C GLY A 23 17.54 1.92 -2.74
N ASP A 24 16.61 1.11 -3.29
CA ASP A 24 16.77 0.46 -4.61
C ASP A 24 15.57 0.68 -5.53
N SER A 25 15.36 1.94 -5.92
CA SER A 25 14.25 2.35 -6.81
C SER A 25 14.30 1.77 -8.22
N ARG A 26 15.44 1.20 -8.65
CA ARG A 26 15.61 0.61 -9.99
C ARG A 26 14.81 -0.67 -10.18
N ASN A 27 14.50 -1.36 -9.08
CA ASN A 27 13.77 -2.63 -9.07
C ASN A 27 12.32 -2.43 -8.56
N SER A 28 11.71 -1.30 -8.92
CA SER A 28 10.32 -1.03 -8.55
C SER A 28 9.35 -1.94 -9.29
N ALA A 29 8.41 -2.53 -8.57
CA ALA A 29 7.32 -3.30 -9.14
C ALA A 29 6.03 -2.45 -9.20
N PRO A 30 5.25 -2.55 -10.28
CA PRO A 30 3.94 -1.93 -10.35
C PRO A 30 2.95 -2.62 -9.40
N GLY A 31 1.96 -1.86 -8.94
CA GLY A 31 0.87 -2.37 -8.14
C GLY A 31 -0.18 -1.30 -7.82
N SER A 32 -1.10 -1.65 -6.95
CA SER A 32 -2.14 -0.73 -6.47
C SER A 32 -2.34 -0.86 -4.98
N ILE A 33 -2.50 0.27 -4.28
CA ILE A 33 -3.06 0.30 -2.94
C ILE A 33 -4.54 -0.07 -3.05
N ILE A 34 -4.95 -1.16 -2.40
CA ILE A 34 -6.32 -1.69 -2.46
C ILE A 34 -7.12 -1.48 -1.16
N ASN A 35 -6.42 -1.13 -0.07
CA ASN A 35 -7.01 -0.52 1.12
C ASN A 35 -5.92 0.17 1.96
N LEU A 36 -6.36 1.05 2.84
CA LEU A 36 -5.48 1.78 3.76
C LEU A 36 -6.13 1.94 5.12
N SER A 37 -5.31 2.25 6.11
CA SER A 37 -5.69 2.83 7.40
C SER A 37 -4.59 3.80 7.82
N PRO A 38 -4.78 4.59 8.88
CA PRO A 38 -3.75 5.53 9.32
C PRO A 38 -2.36 4.90 9.48
N GLY A 39 -2.28 3.67 10.00
CA GLY A 39 -1.00 3.00 10.24
C GLY A 39 -0.49 2.07 9.14
N GLY A 40 -1.19 1.89 8.02
CA GLY A 40 -0.75 0.88 7.05
C GLY A 40 -1.62 0.70 5.82
N VAL A 41 -1.00 0.27 4.73
CA VAL A 41 -1.66 -0.03 3.46
C VAL A 41 -1.65 -1.53 3.15
N MET A 42 -2.49 -1.93 2.20
CA MET A 42 -2.44 -3.22 1.54
C MET A 42 -2.27 -2.99 0.03
N LEU A 43 -1.29 -3.65 -0.56
CA LEU A 43 -1.03 -3.58 -2.00
C LEU A 43 -1.43 -4.88 -2.69
N ALA A 44 -1.88 -4.77 -3.94
CA ALA A 44 -1.85 -5.84 -4.93
C ALA A 44 -0.71 -5.54 -5.92
N THR A 45 0.18 -6.50 -6.15
CA THR A 45 1.43 -6.31 -6.92
C THR A 45 1.75 -7.54 -7.75
N GLU A 46 2.61 -7.39 -8.76
CA GLU A 46 3.05 -8.50 -9.64
C GLU A 46 4.11 -9.41 -9.00
N GLN A 47 4.74 -8.97 -7.90
CA GLN A 47 5.79 -9.72 -7.20
C GLN A 47 5.65 -9.64 -5.68
N GLY A 48 6.16 -10.65 -4.98
CA GLY A 48 6.17 -10.66 -3.52
C GLY A 48 7.30 -9.82 -2.91
N PHE A 49 7.08 -9.36 -1.68
CA PHE A 49 8.10 -8.70 -0.87
C PHE A 49 8.38 -9.48 0.42
N ILE A 50 9.61 -9.41 0.90
CA ILE A 50 10.05 -10.16 2.08
C ILE A 50 9.54 -9.46 3.36
N ALA A 51 8.99 -10.24 4.30
CA ALA A 51 8.52 -9.70 5.57
C ALA A 51 9.67 -9.09 6.39
N ASN A 52 9.37 -8.00 7.10
CA ASN A 52 10.27 -7.15 7.88
C ASN A 52 11.25 -6.30 7.07
N GLU A 53 11.23 -6.38 5.74
CA GLU A 53 12.00 -5.46 4.89
C GLU A 53 11.33 -4.08 4.81
N ARG A 54 12.17 -3.06 4.63
CA ARG A 54 11.74 -1.67 4.46
C ARG A 54 11.51 -1.37 2.98
N VAL A 55 10.39 -0.73 2.67
CA VAL A 55 9.95 -0.47 1.30
C VAL A 55 9.52 0.98 1.13
N ALA A 56 9.70 1.48 -0.09
CA ALA A 56 9.19 2.76 -0.55
C ALA A 56 8.05 2.52 -1.55
N ILE A 57 6.93 3.22 -1.34
CA ILE A 57 5.75 3.20 -2.20
C ILE A 57 5.64 4.58 -2.83
N THR A 58 5.80 4.66 -4.14
CA THR A 58 5.68 5.91 -4.92
C THR A 58 4.31 5.93 -5.59
N LEU A 59 3.55 7.00 -5.39
CA LEU A 59 2.27 7.19 -6.06
C LEU A 59 2.51 7.69 -7.49
N GLU A 60 1.65 7.33 -8.44
CA GLU A 60 1.76 7.82 -9.81
C GLU A 60 0.97 9.13 -9.99
N ASP A 61 1.62 10.16 -10.57
CA ASP A 61 1.20 11.58 -10.58
C ASP A 61 -0.19 11.88 -11.20
N GLU A 62 -0.77 10.93 -11.94
CA GLU A 62 -2.06 11.11 -12.62
C GLU A 62 -3.27 10.75 -11.74
N TYR A 63 -3.06 10.12 -10.57
CA TYR A 63 -4.12 9.72 -9.65
C TYR A 63 -4.08 10.51 -8.34
N ASP A 64 -5.08 11.37 -8.15
CA ASP A 64 -5.44 12.07 -6.92
C ASP A 64 -4.27 12.37 -5.96
N ALA A 65 -3.42 13.29 -6.38
CA ALA A 65 -2.55 14.08 -5.50
C ALA A 65 -3.31 14.69 -4.29
N LEU A 66 -4.65 14.68 -4.32
CA LEU A 66 -5.56 15.12 -3.26
C LEU A 66 -5.69 14.13 -2.08
N LEU A 67 -5.50 12.83 -2.28
CA LEU A 67 -5.63 11.83 -1.20
C LEU A 67 -4.41 11.82 -0.27
N PHE A 68 -3.25 12.22 -0.81
CA PHE A 68 -1.96 12.19 -0.12
C PHE A 68 -1.14 13.45 -0.43
N GLU A 69 -1.75 14.65 -0.32
CA GLU A 69 -1.14 15.98 -0.58
C GLU A 69 0.26 16.22 0.07
N PHE A 70 0.72 15.30 0.92
CA PHE A 70 1.91 15.45 1.75
C PHE A 70 2.99 14.36 1.55
N ALA A 71 2.78 13.36 0.69
CA ALA A 71 3.80 12.33 0.46
C ALA A 71 3.70 11.68 -0.93
N GLU A 72 4.52 12.16 -1.87
CA GLU A 72 4.82 11.46 -3.14
C GLU A 72 5.35 10.04 -2.89
N ILE A 73 5.99 9.82 -1.73
CA ILE A 73 6.58 8.56 -1.31
C ILE A 73 6.16 8.21 0.11
N LEU A 74 5.53 7.05 0.28
CA LEU A 74 5.23 6.43 1.57
C LEU A 74 6.33 5.42 1.92
N ILE A 75 6.85 5.48 3.15
CA ILE A 75 7.83 4.52 3.67
C ILE A 75 7.18 3.61 4.70
N GLY A 76 7.46 2.32 4.62
CA GLY A 76 6.91 1.34 5.53
C GLY A 76 7.71 0.04 5.61
N THR A 77 7.25 -0.85 6.48
CA THR A 77 7.80 -2.19 6.68
C THR A 77 6.79 -3.24 6.24
N VAL A 78 7.24 -4.21 5.46
CA VAL A 78 6.41 -5.35 5.03
C VAL A 78 6.06 -6.19 6.26
N ARG A 79 4.77 -6.43 6.49
CA ARG A 79 4.28 -7.28 7.59
C ARG A 79 3.95 -8.68 7.13
N TRP A 80 3.52 -8.84 5.89
CA TRP A 80 3.24 -10.12 5.24
C TRP A 80 3.14 -9.93 3.73
N SER A 81 3.36 -11.02 2.99
CA SER A 81 3.20 -11.11 1.54
C SER A 81 2.60 -12.47 1.22
N GLN A 82 1.53 -12.50 0.43
CA GLN A 82 0.82 -13.72 0.06
C GLN A 82 0.47 -13.71 -1.41
N SER A 83 0.88 -14.76 -2.12
CA SER A 83 0.47 -14.98 -3.51
C SER A 83 -0.96 -15.52 -3.55
N THR A 84 -1.75 -14.97 -4.45
CA THR A 84 -3.06 -15.50 -4.85
C THR A 84 -3.01 -15.75 -6.34
N ALA A 85 -3.27 -17.00 -6.75
CA ALA A 85 -3.45 -17.33 -8.15
C ALA A 85 -4.86 -16.91 -8.56
N SER A 86 -4.97 -15.82 -9.31
CA SER A 86 -6.22 -15.33 -9.89
C SER A 86 -6.08 -15.38 -11.41
N SER A 87 -6.95 -16.15 -12.08
CA SER A 87 -7.07 -16.14 -13.54
C SER A 87 -5.75 -16.32 -14.32
N GLY A 88 -4.83 -17.13 -13.80
CA GLY A 88 -3.55 -17.44 -14.47
C GLY A 88 -2.44 -16.40 -14.29
N GLN A 89 -2.68 -15.33 -13.54
CA GLN A 89 -1.66 -14.36 -13.14
C GLN A 89 -1.41 -14.45 -11.62
N ASN A 90 -0.14 -14.47 -11.23
CA ASN A 90 0.24 -14.41 -9.82
C ASN A 90 0.11 -12.97 -9.35
N VAL A 91 -0.86 -12.72 -8.49
CA VAL A 91 -0.99 -11.44 -7.78
C VAL A 91 -0.53 -11.64 -6.35
N TYR A 92 0.34 -10.76 -5.89
CA TYR A 92 0.82 -10.74 -4.52
C TYR A 92 0.09 -9.66 -3.74
N HIS A 93 -0.54 -10.09 -2.65
CA HIS A 93 -1.07 -9.21 -1.64
C HIS A 93 0.00 -8.92 -0.60
N VAL A 94 0.31 -7.64 -0.38
CA VAL A 94 1.39 -7.22 0.51
C VAL A 94 0.84 -6.26 1.55
N GLY A 95 0.92 -6.65 2.83
CA GLY A 95 0.54 -5.79 3.94
C GLY A 95 1.72 -4.98 4.45
N ILE A 96 1.60 -3.67 4.51
CA ILE A 96 2.69 -2.75 4.89
C ILE A 96 2.24 -1.91 6.08
N ALA A 97 3.08 -1.85 7.11
CA ALA A 97 2.93 -0.90 8.21
C ALA A 97 3.71 0.37 7.86
N LEU A 98 3.06 1.51 7.87
CA LEU A 98 3.71 2.79 7.53
C LEU A 98 4.52 3.31 8.73
N GLU A 99 5.64 3.95 8.44
CA GLU A 99 6.47 4.59 9.48
C GLU A 99 5.86 5.89 9.99
N ARG A 100 5.11 6.57 9.12
CA ARG A 100 4.35 7.77 9.44
C ARG A 100 2.89 7.50 9.20
N GLU A 101 2.06 7.84 10.19
CA GLU A 101 0.62 7.69 10.04
C GLU A 101 0.09 8.60 8.93
N LEU A 102 -0.83 8.10 8.13
CA LEU A 102 -1.56 8.90 7.16
C LEU A 102 -2.44 9.93 7.87
N PRO A 103 -2.65 11.13 7.30
CA PRO A 103 -3.59 12.10 7.83
C PRO A 103 -4.99 11.50 7.94
N ARG A 104 -5.67 11.72 9.08
CA ARG A 104 -7.02 11.17 9.32
C ARG A 104 -8.13 11.76 8.45
N ARG A 105 -7.86 12.83 7.69
CA ARG A 105 -8.83 13.47 6.78
C ARG A 105 -8.48 13.12 5.34
N MET A 106 -8.81 11.90 4.94
CA MET A 106 -9.01 11.59 3.53
C MET A 106 -10.48 11.90 3.25
N VAL A 107 -10.79 13.17 2.96
CA VAL A 107 -12.11 13.50 2.43
C VAL A 107 -12.09 13.00 0.99
N LEU A 108 -12.56 11.78 0.77
CA LEU A 108 -12.95 11.31 -0.56
C LEU A 108 -14.12 12.19 -0.99
N THR A 109 -13.85 13.33 -1.61
CA THR A 109 -14.87 14.12 -2.29
C THR A 109 -15.32 13.29 -3.49
N GLU A 110 -16.46 12.61 -3.34
CA GLU A 110 -17.23 12.09 -4.46
C GLU A 110 -17.50 13.26 -5.44
N GLN A 111 -17.06 13.13 -6.68
CA GLN A 111 -17.54 13.94 -7.80
C GLN A 111 -18.68 13.20 -8.50
#